data_AF-A0A3C1YQK9-F1
#
_entry.id   AF-A0A3C1YQK9-F1
#
_cell.length_a   1.000
_cell.length_b   1.000
_cell.length_c   1.000
_cell.angle_alpha   90.00
_cell.angle_beta   90.00
_cell.angle_gamma   90.00
#
_symmetry.space_group_name_H-M   'P 1'
#
loop_
_entity.id
_entity.type
_entity.pdbx_description
1 polymer ?
#
loop_
_entity_poly.entity_id
_entity_poly.type
_entity_poly.pdbx_seq_one_letter_code
_entity_poly.pdbx_strand_id
1 'polypeptide(L)'
;MYNLTEIREIFYDYDYTGSDNKAERRKFIIPTKNTTYSIADTSVFVDNMRRRPTFQSKAKLARNVNVTFTVDLRSANAHLNIGDTIFAIQSSYKNLVKTDKDSIYTFGVWINGPAVGGWGNTNGDWGNGLKENLAKKMYDDGTNGDKIAGDRIYSRSYKFYKDSANNTVGQVFKFGIGGGDNEAGKGGFGNNHVRNIDDADTVATIAEDFGSINPK
;
A
#
# COMPACT_ATOMS: atom_id res chain seq x y z
N MET A 1 -24.37 0.19 12.28
CA MET A 1 -23.44 -0.12 13.39
C MET A 1 -22.33 -0.98 12.83
N TYR A 2 -21.11 -0.44 12.71
CA TYR A 2 -19.96 -1.24 12.32
C TYR A 2 -19.41 -1.93 13.57
N ASN A 3 -19.27 -3.25 13.52
CA ASN A 3 -18.75 -4.06 14.61
C ASN A 3 -17.21 -3.99 14.54
N LEU A 4 -16.61 -3.11 15.37
CA LEU A 4 -15.22 -2.68 15.26
C LEU A 4 -14.28 -3.57 16.08
N THR A 5 -13.98 -4.76 15.58
CA THR A 5 -12.68 -5.38 15.87
C THR A 5 -11.65 -4.76 14.92
N GLU A 6 -11.24 -3.53 15.19
CA GLU A 6 -10.26 -2.77 14.40
C GLU A 6 -8.87 -2.88 15.02
N ILE A 7 -7.80 -2.98 14.20
CA ILE A 7 -6.43 -3.18 14.74
C ILE A 7 -5.40 -2.13 14.30
N ARG A 8 -5.68 -1.36 13.25
CA ARG A 8 -4.71 -0.43 12.66
C ARG A 8 -5.40 0.68 11.88
N GLU A 9 -5.01 1.91 12.19
CA GLU A 9 -5.41 3.15 11.52
C GLU A 9 -4.58 3.40 10.25
N ILE A 10 -5.20 3.99 9.22
CA ILE A 10 -4.50 4.56 8.06
C ILE A 10 -4.11 6.01 8.39
N PHE A 11 -2.88 6.20 8.85
CA PHE A 11 -2.30 7.50 9.20
C PHE A 11 -0.80 7.49 8.86
N TYR A 12 -0.23 8.67 8.57
CA TYR A 12 1.20 8.84 8.41
C TYR A 12 1.69 10.13 9.09
N ASP A 13 2.62 9.99 10.04
CA ASP A 13 3.35 11.07 10.71
C ASP A 13 4.49 11.52 9.80
N TYR A 14 4.20 12.53 9.00
CA TYR A 14 5.15 13.13 8.07
C TYR A 14 6.41 13.66 8.76
N ASP A 15 6.32 14.09 10.02
CA ASP A 15 7.46 14.65 10.74
C ASP A 15 8.31 13.56 11.43
N TYR A 16 7.94 12.30 11.26
CA TYR A 16 8.73 11.19 11.78
C TYR A 16 10.04 11.00 11.02
N THR A 17 11.15 11.01 11.75
CA THR A 17 12.51 10.86 11.21
C THR A 17 13.15 9.49 11.51
N GLY A 18 12.45 8.60 12.20
CA GLY A 18 12.94 7.25 12.50
C GLY A 18 12.76 6.28 11.32
N SER A 19 13.29 5.08 11.47
CA SER A 19 13.32 4.04 10.43
C SER A 19 12.37 2.86 10.68
N ASP A 20 11.45 3.00 11.63
CA ASP A 20 10.46 1.97 11.97
C ASP A 20 9.02 2.39 11.60
N ASN A 21 8.06 1.49 11.84
CA ASN A 21 6.64 1.73 11.49
C ASN A 21 5.90 2.68 12.44
N LYS A 22 6.59 3.47 13.28
CA LYS A 22 5.93 4.49 14.11
C LYS A 22 5.48 5.69 13.28
N ALA A 23 5.95 5.84 12.04
CA ALA A 23 5.36 6.78 11.09
C ALA A 23 3.87 6.48 10.89
N GLU A 24 3.46 5.21 10.91
CA GLU A 24 2.06 4.81 10.69
C GLU A 24 1.16 4.96 11.93
N ARG A 25 1.62 5.64 13.00
CA ARG A 25 0.91 5.67 14.29
C ARG A 25 0.79 7.09 14.83
N ARG A 26 -0.44 7.50 15.18
CA ARG A 26 -0.65 8.73 15.96
C ARG A 26 0.03 8.60 17.31
N LYS A 27 0.80 9.62 17.68
CA LYS A 27 1.43 9.72 19.00
C LYS A 27 0.66 10.71 19.84
N PHE A 28 0.40 10.32 21.07
CA PHE A 28 -0.09 11.23 22.11
C PHE A 28 0.91 11.19 23.25
N ILE A 29 1.49 12.34 23.58
CA ILE A 29 2.34 12.47 24.75
C ILE A 29 1.41 12.49 25.96
N ILE A 30 1.50 11.47 26.82
CA ILE A 30 0.77 11.43 28.07
C ILE A 30 1.42 12.46 29.02
N PRO A 31 0.75 13.57 29.35
CA PRO A 31 1.34 14.64 30.17
C PRO A 31 1.63 14.20 31.60
N THR A 32 0.90 13.21 32.11
CA THR A 32 1.05 12.73 33.50
C THR A 32 0.99 11.21 33.56
N LYS A 33 2.07 10.60 34.07
CA LYS A 33 2.18 9.15 34.26
C LYS A 33 1.04 8.63 35.14
N ASN A 34 0.58 7.40 34.89
CA ASN A 34 -0.51 6.73 35.62
C ASN A 34 -1.88 7.44 35.55
N THR A 35 -2.10 8.27 34.53
CA THR A 35 -3.39 8.96 34.32
C THR A 35 -4.07 8.41 33.08
N THR A 36 -5.41 8.34 33.10
CA THR A 36 -6.21 7.99 31.92
C THR A 36 -6.56 9.26 31.16
N TYR A 37 -6.32 9.28 29.85
CA TYR A 37 -6.74 10.35 28.95
C TYR A 37 -7.73 9.81 27.93
N SER A 38 -8.82 10.54 27.71
CA SER A 38 -9.75 10.28 26.61
C SER A 38 -9.41 11.25 25.47
N ILE A 39 -9.17 10.72 24.28
CA ILE A 39 -8.93 11.51 23.07
C ILE A 39 -10.21 11.42 22.23
N ALA A 40 -10.86 12.56 22.01
CA ALA A 40 -12.00 12.65 21.11
C ALA A 40 -11.54 13.13 19.74
N ASP A 41 -11.90 12.39 18.69
CA ASP A 41 -11.63 12.78 17.30
C ASP A 41 -12.87 13.50 16.73
N THR A 42 -12.90 14.83 16.86
CA THR A 42 -14.09 15.66 16.57
C THR A 42 -13.96 16.47 15.28
N SER A 43 -12.87 16.34 14.53
CA SER A 43 -12.62 17.17 13.35
C SER A 43 -13.42 16.69 12.13
N VAL A 44 -14.02 17.61 11.37
CA VAL A 44 -14.77 17.33 10.12
C VAL A 44 -14.03 17.72 8.84
N PHE A 45 -12.80 18.23 8.90
CA PHE A 45 -12.07 18.78 7.75
C PHE A 45 -10.96 17.85 7.22
N VAL A 46 -10.65 17.97 5.92
CA VAL A 46 -9.72 17.11 5.15
C VAL A 46 -8.27 17.61 5.13
N ASP A 47 -8.01 18.80 5.66
CA ASP A 47 -6.70 19.46 5.75
C ASP A 47 -5.99 19.20 7.09
N ASN A 48 -6.63 18.45 7.99
CA ASN A 48 -6.05 18.11 9.28
C ASN A 48 -5.16 16.86 9.12
N MET A 49 -3.89 16.95 9.53
CA MET A 49 -2.97 15.80 9.64
C MET A 49 -3.58 14.62 10.43
N ARG A 50 -4.69 14.83 11.16
CA ARG A 50 -5.46 13.83 11.91
C ARG A 50 -6.69 13.25 11.19
N ARG A 51 -6.88 13.43 9.88
CA ARG A 51 -7.95 12.77 9.10
C ARG A 51 -7.37 12.12 7.84
N ARG A 52 -7.63 10.85 7.50
CA ARG A 52 -8.79 9.99 7.75
C ARG A 52 -8.36 8.61 8.28
N PRO A 53 -8.73 8.22 9.51
CA PRO A 53 -8.55 6.83 9.92
C PRO A 53 -9.59 5.96 9.22
N THR A 54 -9.30 5.48 8.01
CA THR A 54 -9.84 4.20 7.60
C THR A 54 -9.11 3.14 8.42
N PHE A 55 -9.84 2.29 9.13
CA PHE A 55 -9.24 1.22 9.91
C PHE A 55 -9.25 -0.06 9.10
N GLN A 56 -8.23 -0.90 9.31
CA GLN A 56 -8.27 -2.26 8.80
C GLN A 56 -9.44 -3.01 9.44
N SER A 57 -10.48 -3.31 8.64
CA SER A 57 -11.62 -4.07 9.10
C SER A 57 -11.25 -5.54 9.29
N LYS A 58 -11.61 -6.12 10.45
CA LYS A 58 -11.56 -7.58 10.67
C LYS A 58 -12.86 -8.29 10.32
N ALA A 59 -13.87 -7.56 9.84
CA ALA A 59 -15.09 -8.20 9.33
C ALA A 59 -14.71 -9.22 8.27
N LYS A 60 -15.40 -10.36 8.27
CA LYS A 60 -15.27 -11.34 7.19
C LYS A 60 -16.01 -10.82 5.97
N LEU A 61 -15.50 -11.14 4.78
CA LEU A 61 -16.19 -10.88 3.52
C LEU A 61 -17.57 -11.55 3.55
N ALA A 62 -18.60 -10.81 3.18
CA ALA A 62 -19.97 -11.32 3.07
C ALA A 62 -20.14 -12.27 1.88
N ARG A 63 -19.26 -12.16 0.86
CA ARG A 63 -19.32 -12.92 -0.39
C ARG A 63 -17.95 -13.07 -1.04
N ASN A 64 -17.89 -13.89 -2.09
CA ASN A 64 -16.70 -13.93 -2.94
C ASN A 64 -16.65 -12.65 -3.78
N VAL A 65 -15.47 -12.02 -3.83
CA VAL A 65 -15.25 -10.75 -4.54
C VAL A 65 -14.05 -10.89 -5.47
N ASN A 66 -14.19 -10.46 -6.71
CA ASN A 66 -13.06 -10.23 -7.60
C ASN A 66 -12.56 -8.80 -7.41
N VAL A 67 -11.37 -8.65 -6.85
CA VAL A 67 -10.80 -7.35 -6.51
C VAL A 67 -9.71 -6.99 -7.52
N THR A 68 -9.86 -5.86 -8.20
CA THR A 68 -8.82 -5.27 -9.03
C THR A 68 -8.03 -4.26 -8.21
N PHE A 69 -6.74 -4.50 -8.03
CA PHE A 69 -5.81 -3.52 -7.50
C PHE A 69 -5.26 -2.70 -8.67
N THR A 70 -5.23 -1.38 -8.52
CA THR A 70 -4.61 -0.47 -9.49
C THR A 70 -3.60 0.45 -8.80
N VAL A 71 -2.50 0.75 -9.47
CA VAL A 71 -1.51 1.72 -9.00
C VAL A 71 -1.06 2.65 -10.12
N ASP A 72 -1.17 3.96 -9.88
CA ASP A 72 -0.69 5.00 -10.80
C ASP A 72 0.82 5.26 -10.59
N LEU A 73 1.63 5.00 -11.61
CA LEU A 73 3.07 5.25 -11.56
C LEU A 73 3.48 6.69 -11.93
N ARG A 74 2.54 7.54 -12.38
CA ARG A 74 2.85 8.95 -12.70
C ARG A 74 3.31 9.70 -11.46
N SER A 75 2.81 9.34 -10.28
CA SER A 75 3.28 9.87 -9.00
C SER A 75 4.76 9.55 -8.76
N ALA A 76 5.19 8.31 -8.97
CA ALA A 76 6.61 7.93 -8.89
C ALA A 76 7.46 8.72 -9.90
N ASN A 77 6.99 8.87 -11.14
CA ASN A 77 7.66 9.67 -12.16
C ASN A 77 7.80 11.14 -11.75
N ALA A 78 6.78 11.71 -11.10
CA ALA A 78 6.80 13.09 -10.59
C ALA A 78 7.91 13.30 -9.54
N HIS A 79 8.08 12.37 -8.59
CA HIS A 79 9.19 12.40 -7.62
C HIS A 79 10.56 12.37 -8.34
N LEU A 80 10.74 11.48 -9.31
CA LEU A 80 11.99 11.41 -10.07
C LEU A 80 12.25 12.66 -10.92
N ASN A 81 11.20 13.29 -11.47
CA ASN A 81 11.31 14.53 -12.27
C ASN A 81 11.89 15.70 -11.46
N ILE A 82 11.47 15.86 -10.21
CA ILE A 82 11.96 16.92 -9.32
C ILE A 82 13.37 16.63 -8.76
N GLY A 83 13.95 15.48 -9.09
CA GLY A 83 15.30 15.10 -8.69
C GLY A 83 15.37 14.28 -7.40
N ASP A 84 14.24 13.81 -6.90
CA ASP A 84 14.19 12.97 -5.72
C ASP A 84 14.68 11.54 -5.99
N THR A 85 14.96 10.80 -4.92
CA THR A 85 15.39 9.40 -4.96
C THR A 85 14.34 8.52 -4.30
N ILE A 86 13.84 7.54 -5.05
CA ILE A 86 12.98 6.49 -4.51
C ILE A 86 13.88 5.36 -3.98
N PHE A 87 13.99 5.28 -2.66
CA PHE A 87 14.89 4.35 -1.98
C PHE A 87 14.33 2.93 -1.92
N ALA A 88 15.18 1.94 -2.22
CA ALA A 88 14.91 0.53 -1.98
C ALA A 88 15.45 0.10 -0.62
N ILE A 89 14.58 -0.29 0.32
CA ILE A 89 14.92 -0.37 1.75
C ILE A 89 15.17 -1.80 2.29
N GLN A 90 14.72 -2.86 1.60
CA GLN A 90 14.84 -4.26 2.07
C GLN A 90 15.58 -5.19 1.09
N SER A 91 16.28 -4.65 0.09
CA SER A 91 16.97 -5.46 -0.90
C SER A 91 18.24 -4.78 -1.40
N SER A 92 19.17 -5.56 -1.96
CA SER A 92 20.27 -5.03 -2.78
C SER A 92 19.81 -4.43 -4.12
N TYR A 93 18.49 -4.28 -4.31
CA TYR A 93 17.92 -3.67 -5.51
C TYR A 93 18.27 -2.19 -5.55
N LYS A 94 18.40 -1.64 -6.76
CA LYS A 94 18.82 -0.25 -6.94
C LYS A 94 17.75 0.73 -6.45
N ASN A 95 18.20 1.84 -5.87
CA ASN A 95 17.37 3.04 -5.74
C ASN A 95 17.02 3.56 -7.14
N LEU A 96 15.83 4.16 -7.29
CA LEU A 96 15.45 4.83 -8.53
C LEU A 96 15.77 6.31 -8.39
N VAL A 97 16.38 6.86 -9.43
CA VAL A 97 16.84 8.25 -9.47
C VAL A 97 16.30 8.97 -10.70
N LYS A 98 16.52 10.28 -10.82
CA LYS A 98 16.02 11.09 -11.94
C LYS A 98 16.28 10.50 -13.33
N THR A 99 17.42 9.85 -13.55
CA THR A 99 17.74 9.22 -14.86
C THR A 99 16.87 8.00 -15.16
N ASP A 100 16.22 7.40 -14.17
CA ASP A 100 15.31 6.28 -14.33
C ASP A 100 13.87 6.70 -14.66
N LYS A 101 13.55 8.01 -14.61
CA LYS A 101 12.16 8.51 -14.67
C LYS A 101 11.29 7.89 -15.77
N ASP A 102 11.84 7.72 -16.97
CA ASP A 102 11.09 7.16 -18.11
C ASP A 102 11.19 5.63 -18.16
N SER A 103 12.23 5.07 -17.54
CA SER A 103 12.47 3.63 -17.50
C SER A 103 11.64 2.89 -16.45
N ILE A 104 11.09 3.59 -15.45
CA ILE A 104 10.23 2.94 -14.43
C ILE A 104 9.02 2.22 -15.06
N TYR A 105 8.52 2.71 -16.19
CA TYR A 105 7.41 2.11 -16.93
C TYR A 105 7.80 0.82 -17.68
N THR A 106 9.09 0.54 -17.85
CA THR A 106 9.56 -0.70 -18.50
C THR A 106 10.10 -1.72 -17.50
N PHE A 107 10.44 -1.29 -16.29
CA PHE A 107 10.91 -2.19 -15.22
C PHE A 107 9.83 -3.15 -14.72
N GLY A 108 8.56 -2.78 -14.90
CA GLY A 108 7.39 -3.50 -14.40
C GLY A 108 7.07 -3.16 -12.94
N VAL A 109 5.87 -3.53 -12.50
CA VAL A 109 5.36 -3.29 -11.15
C VAL A 109 4.86 -4.58 -10.55
N TRP A 110 5.07 -4.76 -9.25
CA TRP A 110 4.56 -5.90 -8.48
C TRP A 110 3.81 -5.39 -7.26
N ILE A 111 2.80 -6.15 -6.85
CA ILE A 111 2.11 -6.00 -5.56
C ILE A 111 2.56 -7.12 -4.63
N ASN A 112 2.81 -6.83 -3.37
CA ASN A 112 3.18 -7.81 -2.36
C ASN A 112 2.41 -7.61 -1.05
N GLY A 113 2.39 -8.64 -0.20
CA GLY A 113 1.81 -8.60 1.14
C GLY A 113 0.61 -9.52 1.33
N PRO A 114 0.02 -9.51 2.54
CA PRO A 114 -1.09 -10.39 2.92
C PRO A 114 -2.25 -10.44 1.93
N ALA A 115 -2.57 -9.32 1.28
CA ALA A 115 -3.64 -9.25 0.29
C ALA A 115 -3.44 -10.21 -0.90
N VAL A 116 -2.20 -10.53 -1.24
CA VAL A 116 -1.83 -11.31 -2.43
C VAL A 116 -1.03 -12.56 -2.08
N GLY A 117 -1.32 -13.16 -0.91
CA GLY A 117 -0.72 -14.43 -0.48
C GLY A 117 0.47 -14.30 0.49
N GLY A 118 0.67 -13.12 1.08
CA GLY A 118 1.74 -12.87 2.06
C GLY A 118 2.99 -12.22 1.46
N TRP A 119 3.95 -11.90 2.33
CA TRP A 119 5.21 -11.24 1.94
C TRP A 119 6.18 -12.17 1.23
N GLY A 120 6.17 -13.45 1.61
CA GLY A 120 7.10 -14.47 1.15
C GLY A 120 7.04 -14.72 -0.35
N ASN A 121 8.21 -14.80 -0.97
CA ASN A 121 8.39 -15.35 -2.32
C ASN A 121 9.62 -16.27 -2.34
N THR A 122 9.70 -17.14 -3.33
CA THR A 122 10.93 -17.88 -3.63
C THR A 122 12.05 -16.86 -3.87
N ASN A 123 13.21 -17.04 -3.25
CA ASN A 123 14.38 -16.15 -3.36
C ASN A 123 14.19 -14.74 -2.75
N GLY A 124 13.25 -14.58 -1.81
CA GLY A 124 13.15 -13.40 -0.96
C GLY A 124 11.88 -12.58 -1.17
N ASP A 125 11.47 -11.85 -0.14
CA ASP A 125 10.22 -11.09 -0.11
C ASP A 125 10.19 -9.94 -1.12
N TRP A 126 11.37 -9.41 -1.47
CA TRP A 126 11.56 -8.27 -2.37
C TRP A 126 12.74 -8.50 -3.33
N GLY A 127 12.92 -7.61 -4.30
CA GLY A 127 13.93 -7.72 -5.34
C GLY A 127 13.62 -8.84 -6.32
N ASN A 128 14.63 -9.66 -6.64
CA ASN A 128 14.48 -10.73 -7.64
C ASN A 128 13.41 -11.76 -7.27
N GLY A 129 13.27 -12.12 -5.98
CA GLY A 129 12.27 -13.10 -5.57
C GLY A 129 10.84 -12.66 -5.84
N LEU A 130 10.51 -11.39 -5.59
CA LEU A 130 9.21 -10.82 -5.98
C LEU A 130 9.09 -10.67 -7.50
N LYS A 131 10.15 -10.19 -8.16
CA LYS A 131 10.17 -9.97 -9.61
C LYS A 131 9.88 -11.25 -10.41
N GLU A 132 10.42 -12.38 -9.95
CA GLU A 132 10.20 -13.71 -10.55
C GLU A 132 8.79 -14.24 -10.28
N ASN A 133 8.10 -13.73 -9.25
CA ASN A 133 6.73 -14.12 -8.94
C ASN A 133 5.72 -13.43 -9.87
N LEU A 134 5.50 -14.04 -11.04
CA LEU A 134 4.50 -13.57 -12.01
C LEU A 134 3.06 -13.69 -11.51
N ALA A 135 2.80 -14.34 -10.37
CA ALA A 135 1.49 -14.31 -9.70
C ALA A 135 1.24 -12.96 -8.98
N LYS A 136 2.25 -12.11 -8.88
CA LYS A 136 2.22 -10.80 -8.20
C LYS A 136 2.52 -9.60 -9.11
N LYS A 137 2.91 -9.85 -10.37
CA LYS A 137 3.18 -8.80 -11.38
C LYS A 137 1.92 -8.05 -11.78
N MET A 138 1.96 -6.73 -11.90
CA MET A 138 0.87 -5.89 -12.40
C MET A 138 1.14 -5.46 -13.85
N TYR A 139 0.09 -5.08 -14.58
CA TYR A 139 0.13 -4.86 -16.03
C TYR A 139 -0.57 -3.56 -16.44
N ASP A 140 -0.05 -2.92 -17.50
CA ASP A 140 -0.55 -1.70 -18.16
C ASP A 140 -0.64 -1.98 -19.68
N ASP A 141 -1.25 -3.11 -20.02
CA ASP A 141 -1.27 -3.70 -21.37
C ASP A 141 -2.68 -4.14 -21.84
N GLY A 142 -3.72 -3.73 -21.13
CA GLY A 142 -5.12 -4.10 -21.39
C GLY A 142 -5.48 -5.51 -20.90
N THR A 143 -4.64 -6.16 -20.11
CA THR A 143 -4.88 -7.51 -19.56
C THR A 143 -4.88 -7.54 -18.03
N ASN A 144 -5.20 -8.69 -17.43
CA ASN A 144 -5.13 -8.90 -15.98
C ASN A 144 -5.98 -7.94 -15.12
N GLY A 145 -7.00 -7.30 -15.71
CA GLY A 145 -7.85 -6.31 -15.04
C GLY A 145 -7.50 -4.86 -15.40
N ASP A 146 -6.43 -4.65 -16.17
CA ASP A 146 -6.16 -3.37 -16.81
C ASP A 146 -7.20 -3.08 -17.90
N LYS A 147 -7.73 -1.85 -17.89
CA LYS A 147 -8.79 -1.41 -18.80
C LYS A 147 -8.24 -0.66 -20.00
N ILE A 148 -7.12 0.05 -19.87
CA ILE A 148 -6.58 0.93 -20.91
C ILE A 148 -5.07 0.74 -20.96
N ALA A 149 -4.61 0.03 -21.99
CA ALA A 149 -3.19 -0.17 -22.20
C ALA A 149 -2.42 1.16 -22.38
N GLY A 150 -1.33 1.32 -21.62
CA GLY A 150 -0.39 2.43 -21.75
C GLY A 150 -0.81 3.71 -21.03
N ASP A 151 -1.83 3.68 -20.18
CA ASP A 151 -2.31 4.84 -19.41
C ASP A 151 -1.49 5.11 -18.14
N ARG A 152 -0.51 4.22 -17.85
CA ARG A 152 0.41 4.24 -16.70
C ARG A 152 -0.21 3.82 -15.38
N ILE A 153 -1.42 3.26 -15.43
CA ILE A 153 -2.12 2.67 -14.29
C ILE A 153 -1.98 1.16 -14.39
N TYR A 154 -1.14 0.60 -13.52
CA TYR A 154 -0.88 -0.83 -13.52
C TYR A 154 -1.95 -1.53 -12.73
N SER A 155 -2.47 -2.64 -13.26
CA SER A 155 -3.62 -3.33 -12.69
C SER A 155 -3.36 -4.83 -12.49
N ARG A 156 -4.03 -5.39 -11.47
CA ARG A 156 -4.16 -6.84 -11.30
C ARG A 156 -5.41 -7.25 -10.53
N SER A 157 -6.15 -8.21 -11.07
CA SER A 157 -7.27 -8.86 -10.39
C SER A 157 -6.86 -10.05 -9.54
N TYR A 158 -7.46 -10.17 -8.35
CA TYR A 158 -7.40 -11.35 -7.49
C TYR A 158 -8.79 -11.72 -6.99
N LYS A 159 -9.03 -13.03 -6.86
CA LYS A 159 -10.29 -13.54 -6.32
C LYS A 159 -10.16 -13.80 -4.83
N PHE A 160 -10.97 -13.11 -4.04
CA PHE A 160 -11.10 -13.30 -2.61
C PHE A 160 -12.32 -14.16 -2.33
N TYR A 161 -12.10 -15.24 -1.60
CA TYR A 161 -13.16 -16.16 -1.23
C TYR A 161 -13.56 -15.95 0.22
N LYS A 162 -14.86 -15.81 0.48
CA LYS A 162 -15.40 -15.62 1.84
C LYS A 162 -15.04 -16.78 2.79
N ASP A 163 -14.83 -17.97 2.24
CA ASP A 163 -14.54 -19.19 3.01
C ASP A 163 -13.04 -19.53 3.06
N SER A 164 -12.16 -18.64 2.56
CA SER A 164 -10.70 -18.83 2.61
C SER A 164 -10.07 -18.30 3.90
N ALA A 165 -8.79 -18.63 4.13
CA ALA A 165 -8.03 -18.08 5.26
C ALA A 165 -7.82 -16.54 5.16
N ASN A 166 -7.74 -15.99 3.95
CA ASN A 166 -7.64 -14.53 3.71
C ASN A 166 -9.01 -13.93 3.35
N ASN A 167 -9.98 -14.08 4.25
CA ASN A 167 -11.36 -13.66 4.04
C ASN A 167 -11.75 -12.41 4.85
N THR A 168 -10.81 -11.59 5.27
CA THR A 168 -11.13 -10.31 5.94
C THR A 168 -11.38 -9.20 4.93
N VAL A 169 -12.25 -8.26 5.26
CA VAL A 169 -12.48 -7.05 4.47
C VAL A 169 -11.21 -6.20 4.39
N GLY A 170 -10.51 -6.02 5.52
CA GLY A 170 -9.29 -5.21 5.57
C GLY A 170 -8.07 -5.95 5.06
N GLN A 171 -7.44 -5.38 4.04
CA GLN A 171 -6.30 -5.89 3.30
C GLN A 171 -5.04 -5.04 3.54
N VAL A 172 -3.89 -5.71 3.50
CA VAL A 172 -2.57 -5.09 3.68
C VAL A 172 -1.68 -5.47 2.49
N PHE A 173 -1.05 -4.49 1.87
CA PHE A 173 -0.20 -4.70 0.71
C PHE A 173 0.78 -3.54 0.50
N LYS A 174 1.67 -3.68 -0.47
CA LYS A 174 2.60 -2.65 -0.93
C LYS A 174 3.00 -2.93 -2.37
N PHE A 175 3.37 -1.90 -3.12
CA PHE A 175 3.85 -2.00 -4.49
C PHE A 175 5.39 -1.92 -4.56
N GLY A 176 5.94 -2.40 -5.67
CA GLY A 176 7.36 -2.35 -5.95
C GLY A 176 7.65 -2.24 -7.44
N ILE A 177 8.39 -1.21 -7.84
CA ILE A 177 8.89 -1.06 -9.21
C ILE A 177 10.11 -1.97 -9.39
N GLY A 178 10.08 -2.82 -10.43
CA GLY A 178 11.11 -3.83 -10.68
C GLY A 178 11.20 -4.92 -9.60
N GLY A 179 10.19 -5.04 -8.73
CA GLY A 179 10.17 -5.95 -7.58
C GLY A 179 10.87 -5.41 -6.33
N GLY A 180 11.48 -4.22 -6.36
CA GLY A 180 12.15 -3.63 -5.21
C GLY A 180 11.16 -3.20 -4.11
N ASP A 181 11.61 -3.22 -2.85
CA ASP A 181 10.88 -2.59 -1.75
C ASP A 181 11.11 -1.08 -1.78
N ASN A 182 10.50 -0.40 -2.76
CA ASN A 182 10.81 0.99 -3.08
C ASN A 182 9.61 1.94 -3.01
N GLU A 183 8.42 1.47 -2.64
CA GLU A 183 7.27 2.39 -2.54
C GLU A 183 7.34 3.34 -1.34
N ALA A 184 7.91 2.92 -0.22
CA ALA A 184 7.82 3.70 1.02
C ALA A 184 8.94 4.75 1.21
N GLY A 185 9.84 4.91 0.23
CA GLY A 185 10.88 5.94 0.27
C GLY A 185 11.85 5.85 1.46
N LYS A 186 12.49 6.99 1.77
CA LYS A 186 13.52 7.11 2.82
C LYS A 186 12.88 7.00 4.22
N GLY A 187 13.18 5.92 4.94
CA GLY A 187 12.67 5.66 6.31
C GLY A 187 11.50 4.68 6.38
N GLY A 188 10.95 4.25 5.24
CA GLY A 188 9.66 3.57 5.13
C GLY A 188 9.63 2.05 5.37
N PHE A 189 10.46 1.53 6.25
CA PHE A 189 10.40 0.09 6.59
C PHE A 189 9.10 -0.24 7.33
N GLY A 190 8.36 -1.19 6.78
CA GLY A 190 7.07 -1.62 7.33
C GLY A 190 5.89 -0.69 7.01
N ASN A 191 6.07 0.34 6.19
CA ASN A 191 4.97 1.14 5.65
C ASN A 191 4.19 0.30 4.64
N ASN A 192 2.89 0.13 4.89
CA ASN A 192 2.02 -0.66 4.03
C ASN A 192 0.74 0.10 3.73
N HIS A 193 0.21 -0.13 2.53
CA HIS A 193 -1.19 0.17 2.28
C HIS A 193 -2.05 -0.69 3.18
N VAL A 194 -3.10 -0.06 3.69
CA VAL A 194 -4.23 -0.74 4.32
C VAL A 194 -5.47 -0.27 3.58
N ARG A 195 -6.30 -1.18 3.09
CA ARG A 195 -7.57 -0.84 2.41
C ARG A 195 -8.64 -1.87 2.73
N ASN A 196 -9.89 -1.43 2.76
CA ASN A 196 -11.02 -2.31 2.96
C ASN A 196 -11.65 -2.64 1.59
N ILE A 197 -11.89 -3.92 1.33
CA ILE A 197 -12.65 -4.38 0.17
C ILE A 197 -14.11 -3.94 0.36
N ASP A 198 -14.68 -3.24 -0.62
CA ASP A 198 -16.13 -3.07 -0.69
C ASP A 198 -16.76 -4.38 -1.19
N ASP A 199 -17.40 -5.12 -0.30
CA ASP A 199 -18.05 -6.39 -0.59
C ASP A 199 -19.58 -6.26 -0.75
N ALA A 200 -20.07 -5.04 -0.99
CA ALA A 200 -21.44 -4.78 -1.37
C ALA A 200 -21.79 -5.36 -2.76
N ASP A 201 -20.79 -5.67 -3.59
CA ASP A 201 -20.89 -6.35 -4.88
C ASP A 201 -19.85 -7.48 -5.00
N THR A 202 -19.92 -8.25 -6.08
CA THR A 202 -19.00 -9.33 -6.48
C THR A 202 -17.73 -8.82 -7.15
N VAL A 203 -17.65 -7.53 -7.46
CA VAL A 203 -16.48 -6.87 -8.06
C VAL A 203 -16.15 -5.62 -7.25
N ALA A 204 -14.87 -5.43 -6.94
CA ALA A 204 -14.38 -4.24 -6.26
C ALA A 204 -13.08 -3.74 -6.90
N THR A 205 -12.80 -2.46 -6.76
CA THR A 205 -11.53 -1.86 -7.16
C THR A 205 -10.88 -1.18 -5.96
N ILE A 206 -9.59 -1.45 -5.76
CA ILE A 206 -8.73 -0.70 -4.83
C ILE A 206 -7.72 0.06 -5.69
N ALA A 207 -7.83 1.39 -5.69
CA ALA A 207 -7.01 2.25 -6.52
C ALA A 207 -6.06 3.10 -5.67
N GLU A 208 -4.79 3.09 -6.01
CA GLU A 208 -3.73 3.79 -5.30
C GLU A 208 -2.84 4.61 -6.23
N ASP A 209 -2.18 5.61 -5.64
CA ASP A 209 -1.03 6.27 -6.25
C ASP A 209 0.25 5.67 -5.66
N PHE A 210 1.25 5.41 -6.51
CA PHE A 210 2.53 4.90 -6.04
C PHE A 210 3.18 5.90 -5.09
N GLY A 211 3.59 5.44 -3.90
CA GLY A 211 4.24 6.28 -2.90
C GLY A 211 3.27 7.07 -2.03
N SER A 212 1.95 6.94 -2.21
CA SER A 212 0.93 7.60 -1.36
C SER A 212 0.98 7.16 0.11
N ILE A 213 1.69 6.08 0.44
CA ILE A 213 2.01 5.67 1.81
C ILE A 213 3.14 6.48 2.46
N ASN A 214 3.88 7.26 1.66
CA ASN A 214 4.89 8.23 2.11
C ASN A 214 5.09 9.33 1.03
N PRO A 215 4.16 10.29 0.85
CA PRO A 215 4.22 11.32 -0.20
C PRO A 215 5.28 12.42 0.00
N LYS A 216 6.29 12.21 0.86
CA LYS A 216 7.42 13.14 0.97
C LYS A 216 8.43 12.92 -0.14
#